data_AF-A0A8T5FBS3-F1
#
_entry.id   AF-A0A8T5FBS3-F1
#
_cell.length_a   1.000
_cell.length_b   1.000
_cell.length_c   1.000
_cell.angle_alpha   90.00
_cell.angle_beta   90.00
_cell.angle_gamma   90.00
#
_symmetry.space_group_name_H-M   'P 1'
#
loop_
_entity.id
_entity.type
_entity.pdbx_description
1 polymer ?
#
loop_
_entity_poly.entity_id
_entity_poly.type
_entity_poly.pdbx_seq_one_letter_code
_entity_poly.pdbx_strand_id
1 'polypeptide(L)'
;LGVMIVNGQPKKHSEYIQATGRIGRANPGLIVTLYSYTKPRDISQYEDFISYHSKFYQYVEKVSVTPFTLPSREMGLFGILVGLIRLKLKKLSANNSAEKFVPDDETQKVMINQIKKLFKDRVDNIDPVESQNTQIRITELFEQWKLYTRIHKGFLKYQDNSYENKDKTKSSQYNYLLRDDLRSPNQLISVPHSFRDAENELKFFYEKMDVPHE
;
A
#
# COMPACT_ATOMS: atom_id res chain seq x y z
N LEU A 1 -19.33 -14.15 -23.67
CA LEU A 1 -17.88 -14.39 -23.87
C LEU A 1 -17.25 -13.08 -24.36
N GLY A 2 -16.29 -12.53 -23.63
CA GLY A 2 -15.56 -11.33 -24.09
C GLY A 2 -14.29 -11.74 -24.81
N VAL A 3 -14.07 -11.23 -26.03
CA VAL A 3 -12.84 -11.52 -26.80
C VAL A 3 -12.14 -10.20 -27.10
N MET A 4 -10.81 -10.17 -26.95
CA MET A 4 -9.96 -9.04 -27.37
C MET A 4 -8.77 -9.53 -28.15
N ILE A 5 -8.42 -8.75 -29.17
CA ILE A 5 -7.21 -8.93 -29.95
C ILE A 5 -6.27 -7.79 -29.61
N VAL A 6 -5.03 -8.14 -29.23
CA VAL A 6 -3.94 -7.17 -29.03
C VAL A 6 -2.98 -7.32 -30.19
N ASN A 7 -2.89 -6.29 -31.04
CA ASN A 7 -2.05 -6.30 -32.23
C ASN A 7 -0.70 -5.59 -31.99
N GLY A 8 0.33 -6.37 -31.72
CA GLY A 8 1.67 -5.94 -31.31
C GLY A 8 1.72 -5.55 -29.83
N GLN A 9 2.93 -5.47 -29.27
CA GLN A 9 3.10 -5.03 -27.90
C GLN A 9 2.84 -3.51 -27.80
N PRO A 10 1.92 -3.04 -26.93
CA PRO A 10 1.78 -1.62 -26.63
C PRO A 10 3.09 -1.02 -26.13
N LYS A 11 3.30 0.28 -26.36
CA LYS A 11 4.56 0.92 -26.00
C LYS A 11 4.81 0.91 -24.49
N LYS A 12 3.74 0.95 -23.69
CA LYS A 12 3.79 0.91 -22.24
C LYS A 12 3.20 -0.38 -21.69
N HIS A 13 3.85 -0.95 -20.68
CA HIS A 13 3.35 -2.13 -19.95
C HIS A 13 2.09 -1.80 -19.16
N SER A 14 2.01 -0.60 -18.58
CA SER A 14 0.79 -0.07 -17.94
C SER A 14 -0.43 -0.10 -18.86
N GLU A 15 -0.27 0.35 -20.11
CA GLU A 15 -1.33 0.39 -21.12
C GLU A 15 -1.81 -1.02 -21.49
N TYR A 16 -0.89 -1.96 -21.68
CA TYR A 16 -1.21 -3.37 -21.95
C TYR A 16 -2.08 -3.97 -20.84
N ILE A 17 -1.73 -3.75 -19.57
CA ILE A 17 -2.48 -4.25 -18.41
C ILE A 17 -3.86 -3.62 -18.34
N GLN A 18 -3.95 -2.31 -18.55
CA GLN A 18 -5.21 -1.59 -18.50
C GLN A 18 -6.15 -2.00 -19.63
N ALA A 19 -5.61 -2.27 -20.83
CA ALA A 19 -6.39 -2.75 -21.97
C ALA A 19 -6.90 -4.17 -21.72
N THR A 20 -6.00 -5.10 -21.39
CA THR A 20 -6.32 -6.52 -21.19
C THR A 20 -7.22 -6.75 -19.96
N GLY A 21 -7.04 -5.98 -18.90
CA GLY A 21 -7.86 -6.04 -17.67
C GLY A 21 -9.30 -5.51 -17.80
N ARG A 22 -9.70 -5.00 -18.98
CA ARG A 22 -11.11 -4.62 -19.27
C ARG A 22 -12.00 -5.82 -19.56
N ILE A 23 -11.42 -6.98 -19.88
CA ILE A 23 -12.14 -8.22 -20.22
C ILE A 23 -11.96 -9.25 -19.11
N GLY A 24 -12.94 -10.14 -18.93
CA GLY A 24 -12.83 -11.26 -17.99
C GLY A 24 -13.31 -11.00 -16.56
N ARG A 25 -14.03 -9.90 -16.29
CA ARG A 25 -14.44 -9.52 -14.91
C ARG A 25 -15.58 -10.37 -14.33
N ALA A 26 -16.68 -10.50 -15.07
CA ALA A 26 -17.88 -11.23 -14.61
C ALA A 26 -18.02 -12.62 -15.26
N ASN A 27 -17.48 -12.78 -16.46
CA ASN A 27 -17.50 -14.01 -17.24
C ASN A 27 -16.11 -14.23 -17.83
N PRO A 28 -15.71 -15.48 -18.13
CA PRO A 28 -14.44 -15.77 -18.77
C PRO A 28 -14.22 -14.92 -20.03
N GLY A 29 -13.01 -14.40 -20.17
CA GLY A 29 -12.57 -13.61 -21.31
C GLY A 29 -11.40 -14.29 -22.02
N LEU A 30 -11.34 -14.15 -23.33
CA LEU A 30 -10.25 -14.64 -24.16
C LEU A 30 -9.48 -13.45 -24.74
N ILE A 31 -8.17 -13.44 -24.59
CA ILE A 31 -7.28 -12.43 -25.16
C ILE A 31 -6.32 -13.12 -26.12
N VAL A 32 -6.26 -12.63 -27.35
CA VAL A 32 -5.38 -13.13 -28.40
C VAL A 32 -4.36 -12.05 -28.73
N THR A 33 -3.10 -12.29 -28.43
CA THR A 33 -1.97 -11.41 -28.75
C THR A 33 -1.35 -11.82 -30.09
N LEU A 34 -1.27 -10.86 -31.02
CA LEU A 34 -0.63 -11.02 -32.32
C LEU A 34 0.69 -10.24 -32.31
N TYR A 35 1.82 -10.91 -32.51
CA TYR A 35 3.14 -10.27 -32.55
C TYR A 35 3.67 -10.25 -33.99
N SER A 36 4.30 -9.13 -34.39
CA SER A 36 4.86 -9.00 -35.73
C SER A 36 6.34 -9.39 -35.76
N TYR A 37 6.70 -10.32 -36.66
CA TYR A 37 8.09 -10.74 -36.87
C TYR A 37 9.00 -9.63 -37.43
N THR A 38 8.42 -8.55 -37.98
CA THR A 38 9.20 -7.41 -38.48
C THR A 38 9.61 -6.43 -37.38
N LYS A 39 9.07 -6.59 -36.17
CA LYS A 39 9.33 -5.72 -35.02
C LYS A 39 10.17 -6.47 -33.98
N PRO A 40 11.45 -6.12 -33.78
CA PRO A 40 12.32 -6.79 -32.79
C PRO A 40 11.74 -6.81 -31.37
N ARG A 41 11.02 -5.74 -30.98
CA ARG A 41 10.33 -5.67 -29.68
C ARG A 41 9.25 -6.74 -29.52
N ASP A 42 8.46 -6.96 -30.57
CA ASP A 42 7.38 -7.96 -30.54
C ASP A 42 7.97 -9.38 -30.48
N ILE A 43 9.09 -9.62 -31.17
CA ILE A 43 9.84 -10.89 -31.08
C ILE A 43 10.32 -11.14 -29.65
N SER A 44 10.98 -10.16 -29.03
CA SER A 44 11.47 -10.30 -27.65
C SER A 44 10.34 -10.59 -26.65
N GLN A 45 9.16 -9.99 -26.84
CA GLN A 45 7.98 -10.25 -26.00
C GLN A 45 7.35 -11.61 -26.28
N TYR A 46 7.39 -12.07 -27.52
CA TYR A 46 6.95 -13.41 -27.89
C TYR A 46 7.85 -14.48 -27.27
N GLU A 47 9.17 -14.30 -27.32
CA GLU A 47 10.14 -15.22 -26.74
C GLU A 47 10.01 -15.33 -25.21
N ASP A 48 9.78 -14.21 -24.52
CA ASP A 48 9.65 -14.17 -23.06
C ASP A 48 8.18 -14.20 -22.57
N PHE A 49 7.23 -14.59 -23.43
CA PHE A 49 5.79 -14.38 -23.18
C PHE A 49 5.30 -14.93 -21.84
N ILE A 50 5.70 -16.16 -21.47
CA ILE A 50 5.26 -16.81 -20.22
C ILE A 50 5.87 -16.12 -19.00
N SER A 51 7.18 -15.87 -19.03
CA SER A 51 7.90 -15.19 -17.94
C SER A 51 7.36 -13.78 -17.74
N TYR A 52 7.16 -13.05 -18.83
CA TYR A 52 6.55 -11.74 -18.84
C TYR A 52 5.17 -11.79 -18.17
N HIS A 53 4.25 -12.66 -18.60
CA HIS A 53 2.91 -12.78 -17.99
C HIS A 53 2.90 -13.36 -16.58
N SER A 54 3.98 -13.99 -16.12
CA SER A 54 4.11 -14.41 -14.72
C SER A 54 4.45 -13.26 -13.78
N LYS A 55 5.08 -12.19 -14.30
CA LYS A 55 5.60 -11.06 -13.51
C LYS A 55 5.28 -9.69 -14.11
N PHE A 56 4.27 -9.58 -14.97
CA PHE A 56 4.10 -8.42 -15.85
C PHE A 56 3.95 -7.09 -15.10
N TYR A 57 3.46 -7.10 -13.85
CA TYR A 57 3.38 -5.94 -12.98
C TYR A 57 4.75 -5.32 -12.63
N GLN A 58 5.84 -6.09 -12.64
CA GLN A 58 7.18 -5.56 -12.35
C GLN A 58 7.73 -4.67 -13.47
N TYR A 59 7.22 -4.85 -14.70
CA TYR A 59 7.66 -4.11 -15.89
C TYR A 59 6.87 -2.82 -16.11
N VAL A 60 5.86 -2.54 -15.27
CA VAL A 60 5.14 -1.26 -15.31
C VAL A 60 6.12 -0.12 -15.13
N GLU A 61 6.03 0.86 -16.02
CA GLU A 61 6.90 2.03 -15.98
C GLU A 61 6.77 2.71 -14.63
N LYS A 62 7.90 2.93 -13.94
CA LYS A 62 7.90 3.67 -12.68
C LYS A 62 7.47 5.11 -12.98
N VAL A 63 6.33 5.54 -12.46
CA VAL A 63 6.02 6.96 -12.34
C VAL A 63 7.05 7.55 -11.39
N SER A 64 7.65 8.70 -11.71
CA SER A 64 8.61 9.34 -10.80
C SER A 64 7.87 9.79 -9.55
N VAL A 65 8.00 9.03 -8.48
CA VAL A 65 7.50 9.41 -7.16
C VAL A 65 8.68 10.00 -6.42
N THR A 66 8.60 11.29 -6.08
CA THR A 66 9.60 11.92 -5.22
C THR A 66 9.52 11.26 -3.85
N PRO A 67 10.61 10.61 -3.37
CA PRO A 67 10.59 9.87 -2.11
C PRO A 67 10.30 10.82 -0.95
N PHE A 68 9.69 10.29 0.11
CA PHE A 68 9.38 11.03 1.35
C PHE A 68 8.47 12.25 1.22
N THR A 69 7.92 12.54 0.05
CA THR A 69 6.83 13.52 -0.09
C THR A 69 5.64 13.19 0.80
N LEU A 70 4.82 14.20 1.12
CA LEU A 70 3.63 14.03 1.95
C LEU A 70 2.74 12.84 1.49
N PRO A 71 2.39 12.69 0.20
CA PRO A 71 1.59 11.55 -0.25
C PRO A 71 2.29 10.20 -0.03
N SER A 72 3.59 10.13 -0.31
CA SER A 72 4.38 8.91 -0.09
C SER A 72 4.38 8.49 1.38
N ARG A 73 4.48 9.46 2.30
CA ARG A 73 4.39 9.21 3.74
C ARG A 73 3.00 8.77 4.18
N GLU A 74 1.96 9.43 3.69
CA GLU A 74 0.59 9.10 4.07
C GLU A 74 0.19 7.70 3.62
N MET A 75 0.67 7.26 2.47
CA MET A 75 0.33 5.95 1.91
C MET A 75 1.19 4.84 2.51
N GLY A 76 2.52 4.95 2.44
CA GLY A 76 3.41 3.80 2.66
C GLY A 76 4.00 3.69 4.06
N LEU A 77 4.15 4.80 4.78
CA LEU A 77 4.99 4.86 5.97
C LEU A 77 4.48 3.95 7.09
N PHE A 78 3.17 3.92 7.30
CA PHE A 78 2.58 3.12 8.36
C PHE A 78 2.75 1.61 8.13
N GLY A 79 2.56 1.14 6.90
CA GLY A 79 2.78 -0.27 6.54
C GLY A 79 4.21 -0.71 6.81
N ILE A 80 5.20 0.13 6.46
CA ILE A 80 6.61 -0.16 6.71
C ILE A 80 6.92 -0.17 8.22
N LEU A 81 6.39 0.80 8.97
CA LEU A 81 6.55 0.84 10.44
C LEU A 81 6.02 -0.43 11.10
N VAL A 82 4.79 -0.84 10.77
CA VAL A 82 4.18 -2.06 11.29
C VAL A 82 4.99 -3.29 10.89
N GLY A 83 5.45 -3.38 9.63
CA GLY A 83 6.29 -4.46 9.15
C GLY A 83 7.59 -4.60 9.95
N LEU A 84 8.31 -3.49 10.16
CA LEU A 84 9.56 -3.47 10.93
C LEU A 84 9.34 -3.87 12.40
N ILE A 85 8.25 -3.41 13.00
CA ILE A 85 7.90 -3.75 14.38
C ILE A 85 7.58 -5.24 14.52
N ARG A 86 6.80 -5.80 13.60
CA ARG A 86 6.46 -7.22 13.57
C ARG A 86 7.68 -8.11 13.37
N LEU A 87 8.68 -7.64 12.62
CA LEU A 87 9.96 -8.34 12.43
C LEU A 87 10.86 -8.28 13.66
N LYS A 88 10.95 -7.12 14.34
CA LYS A 88 11.83 -6.94 15.50
C LYS A 88 11.26 -7.50 16.81
N LEU A 89 9.93 -7.45 17.00
CA LEU A 89 9.28 -7.90 18.23
C LEU A 89 8.37 -9.09 17.99
N LYS A 90 8.85 -10.29 18.36
CA LYS A 90 8.07 -11.53 18.32
C LYS A 90 6.75 -11.44 19.10
N LYS A 91 6.69 -10.62 20.16
CA LYS A 91 5.46 -10.37 20.93
C LYS A 91 4.35 -9.69 20.11
N LEU A 92 4.72 -8.94 19.06
CA LEU A 92 3.82 -8.17 18.20
C LEU A 92 3.65 -8.79 16.81
N SER A 93 4.23 -9.96 16.52
CA SER A 93 4.28 -10.51 15.15
C SER A 93 2.95 -11.10 14.68
N ALA A 94 2.17 -11.72 15.58
CA ALA A 94 0.91 -12.39 15.26
C ALA A 94 -0.20 -11.38 14.95
N ASN A 95 -1.16 -11.77 14.09
CA ASN A 95 -2.23 -10.87 13.63
C ASN A 95 -3.03 -10.23 14.78
N ASN A 96 -3.28 -11.02 15.84
CA ASN A 96 -4.05 -10.58 17.01
C ASN A 96 -3.21 -9.80 18.05
N SER A 97 -1.92 -9.56 17.78
CA SER A 97 -1.03 -8.89 18.73
C SER A 97 -0.95 -7.37 18.52
N ALA A 98 -1.73 -6.81 17.58
CA ALA A 98 -1.78 -5.37 17.34
C ALA A 98 -2.19 -4.57 18.60
N GLU A 99 -3.04 -5.16 19.45
CA GLU A 99 -3.46 -4.58 20.73
C GLU A 99 -2.38 -4.53 21.81
N LYS A 100 -1.31 -5.34 21.69
CA LYS A 100 -0.24 -5.44 22.68
C LYS A 100 0.82 -4.34 22.52
N PHE A 101 0.59 -3.41 21.59
CA PHE A 101 1.45 -2.26 21.38
C PHE A 101 1.30 -1.29 22.55
N VAL A 102 2.38 -1.17 23.33
CA VAL A 102 2.49 -0.32 24.51
C VAL A 102 3.82 0.44 24.37
N PRO A 103 3.80 1.64 23.78
CA PRO A 103 5.03 2.38 23.49
C PRO A 103 5.79 2.86 24.74
N ASP A 104 5.12 2.88 25.90
CA ASP A 104 5.72 3.26 27.19
C ASP A 104 6.49 2.09 27.85
N ASP A 105 6.30 0.86 27.39
CA ASP A 105 7.09 -0.29 27.85
C ASP A 105 8.56 -0.13 27.46
N GLU A 106 9.50 -0.38 28.38
CA GLU A 106 10.93 -0.13 28.15
C GLU A 106 11.46 -0.88 26.92
N THR A 107 11.03 -2.13 26.71
CA THR A 107 11.50 -2.94 25.58
C THR A 107 10.98 -2.39 24.25
N GLN A 108 9.72 -1.95 24.20
CA GLN A 108 9.13 -1.35 23.01
C GLN A 108 9.71 0.04 22.75
N LYS A 109 9.94 0.84 23.79
CA LYS A 109 10.50 2.20 23.69
C LYS A 109 11.90 2.21 23.08
N VAL A 110 12.78 1.31 23.51
CA VAL A 110 14.13 1.16 22.91
C VAL A 110 14.02 0.83 21.42
N MET A 111 13.14 -0.10 21.07
CA MET A 111 12.93 -0.53 19.69
C MET A 111 12.33 0.59 18.83
N ILE A 112 11.33 1.32 19.33
CA ILE A 112 10.73 2.48 18.66
C ILE A 112 11.80 3.54 18.36
N ASN A 113 12.67 3.83 19.33
CA ASN A 113 13.76 4.80 19.12
C ASN A 113 14.76 4.31 18.05
N GLN A 114 15.08 3.02 18.01
CA GLN A 114 15.91 2.45 16.94
C GLN A 114 15.24 2.59 15.57
N ILE A 115 13.93 2.35 15.46
CA ILE A 115 13.18 2.52 14.21
C ILE A 115 13.17 4.00 13.80
N LYS A 116 12.85 4.91 14.73
CA LYS A 116 12.87 6.36 14.47
C LYS A 116 14.23 6.82 13.94
N LYS A 117 15.32 6.35 14.55
CA LYS A 117 16.69 6.64 14.11
C LYS A 117 16.96 6.09 12.71
N LEU A 118 16.59 4.84 12.43
CA LEU A 118 16.78 4.23 11.11
C LEU A 118 16.07 5.02 10.00
N PHE A 119 14.84 5.46 10.24
CA PHE A 119 14.12 6.30 9.28
C PHE A 119 14.76 7.67 9.13
N LYS A 120 15.16 8.32 10.23
CA LYS A 120 15.85 9.60 10.19
C LYS A 120 17.12 9.50 9.34
N ASP A 121 18.00 8.54 9.62
CA ASP A 121 19.25 8.34 8.87
C ASP A 121 18.96 8.08 7.38
N ARG A 122 17.88 7.35 7.05
CA ARG A 122 17.46 7.11 5.66
C ARG A 122 16.99 8.37 4.95
N VAL A 123 16.17 9.19 5.61
CA VAL A 123 15.59 10.41 5.04
C VAL A 123 16.69 11.45 4.87
N ASP A 124 17.53 11.65 5.89
CA ASP A 124 18.66 12.59 5.86
C ASP A 124 19.62 12.31 4.69
N ASN A 125 19.76 11.04 4.27
CA ASN A 125 20.60 10.67 3.12
C ASN A 125 19.95 10.90 1.74
N ILE A 126 18.62 10.98 1.65
CA ILE A 126 17.88 11.02 0.38
C ILE A 126 17.25 12.38 0.15
N ASP A 127 16.53 12.89 1.15
CA ASP A 127 15.85 14.18 1.12
C ASP A 127 15.88 14.82 2.53
N PRO A 128 16.95 15.57 2.86
CA PRO A 128 17.10 16.21 4.17
C PRO A 128 15.97 17.18 4.51
N VAL A 129 15.33 17.79 3.51
CA VAL A 129 14.26 18.78 3.71
C VAL A 129 13.05 18.14 4.36
N GLU A 130 12.74 16.89 3.98
CA GLU A 130 11.60 16.14 4.49
C GLU A 130 11.86 15.38 5.80
N SER A 131 13.07 15.47 6.37
CA SER A 131 13.45 14.73 7.58
C SER A 131 12.59 15.09 8.79
N GLN A 132 12.39 16.39 9.05
CA GLN A 132 11.58 16.85 10.18
C GLN A 132 10.12 16.43 10.03
N ASN A 133 9.54 16.68 8.85
CA ASN A 133 8.16 16.30 8.54
C ASN A 133 7.93 14.79 8.69
N THR A 134 8.90 13.98 8.24
CA THR A 134 8.83 12.51 8.36
C THR A 134 8.87 12.07 9.82
N GLN A 135 9.75 12.65 10.65
CA GLN A 135 9.86 12.31 12.07
C GLN A 135 8.60 12.69 12.88
N ILE A 136 8.01 13.85 12.57
CA ILE A 136 6.72 14.27 13.14
C ILE A 136 5.67 13.23 12.78
N ARG A 137 5.56 12.88 11.49
CA ARG A 137 4.57 11.91 11.01
C ARG A 137 4.74 10.53 11.65
N ILE A 138 5.96 10.02 11.79
CA ILE A 138 6.22 8.75 12.48
C ILE A 138 5.72 8.81 13.94
N THR A 139 5.94 9.94 14.62
CA THR A 139 5.51 10.10 16.01
C THR A 139 3.98 10.13 16.11
N GLU A 140 3.30 10.87 15.21
CA GLU A 140 1.83 10.85 15.11
C GLU A 140 1.27 9.45 14.90
N LEU A 141 1.87 8.66 13.99
CA LEU A 141 1.42 7.29 13.71
C LEU A 141 1.54 6.38 14.93
N PHE A 142 2.59 6.54 15.75
CA PHE A 142 2.72 5.80 17.00
C PHE A 142 1.67 6.22 18.04
N GLU A 143 1.40 7.51 18.18
CA GLU A 143 0.35 7.99 19.07
C GLU A 143 -1.05 7.56 18.61
N GLN A 144 -1.30 7.56 17.30
CA GLN A 144 -2.55 7.02 16.73
C GLN A 144 -2.71 5.54 17.03
N TRP A 145 -1.65 4.73 16.84
CA TRP A 145 -1.72 3.31 17.19
C TRP A 145 -1.95 3.11 18.69
N LYS A 146 -1.26 3.86 19.56
CA LYS A 146 -1.50 3.85 21.01
C LYS A 146 -2.94 4.21 21.37
N LEU A 147 -3.54 5.18 20.67
CA LEU A 147 -4.92 5.56 20.86
C LEU A 147 -5.86 4.41 20.45
N TYR A 148 -5.63 3.78 19.31
CA TYR A 148 -6.44 2.65 18.84
C TYR A 148 -6.32 1.41 19.71
N THR A 149 -5.14 1.12 20.28
CA THR A 149 -5.00 0.02 21.25
C THR A 149 -5.80 0.28 22.52
N ARG A 150 -5.94 1.54 22.93
CA ARG A 150 -6.77 1.95 24.08
C ARG A 150 -8.27 1.88 23.78
N ILE A 151 -8.70 2.37 22.61
CA ILE A 151 -10.13 2.41 22.22
C ILE A 151 -10.66 1.01 21.93
N HIS A 152 -9.90 0.19 21.19
CA HIS A 152 -10.35 -1.12 20.69
C HIS A 152 -9.73 -2.30 21.42
N LYS A 153 -9.46 -2.14 22.72
CA LYS A 153 -8.82 -3.17 23.56
C LYS A 153 -9.60 -4.50 23.50
N GLY A 154 -8.93 -5.60 23.20
CA GLY A 154 -9.53 -6.94 23.04
C GLY A 154 -10.07 -7.23 21.63
N PHE A 155 -10.18 -6.21 20.77
CA PHE A 155 -10.81 -6.31 19.45
C PHE A 155 -9.95 -5.74 18.32
N LEU A 156 -8.65 -5.46 18.55
CA LEU A 156 -7.75 -4.89 17.54
C LEU A 156 -6.83 -5.95 16.93
N LYS A 157 -6.87 -6.08 15.60
CA LYS A 157 -6.00 -6.95 14.79
C LYS A 157 -5.24 -6.13 13.75
N TYR A 158 -4.21 -6.70 13.11
CA TYR A 158 -3.51 -6.00 12.03
C TYR A 158 -4.33 -5.95 10.75
N GLN A 159 -4.78 -7.10 10.24
CA GLN A 159 -5.53 -7.20 8.99
C GLN A 159 -6.65 -8.24 9.09
N ASP A 160 -7.68 -8.10 8.28
CA ASP A 160 -8.70 -9.14 8.11
C ASP A 160 -8.13 -10.30 7.27
N ASN A 161 -8.19 -11.51 7.80
CA ASN A 161 -7.80 -12.71 7.07
C ASN A 161 -9.02 -13.23 6.30
N SER A 162 -9.35 -12.58 5.17
CA SER A 162 -10.53 -12.94 4.36
C SER A 162 -10.48 -14.36 3.75
N TYR A 163 -9.37 -15.09 3.87
CA TYR A 163 -9.21 -16.47 3.39
C TYR A 163 -9.65 -17.54 4.40
N GLU A 164 -9.75 -17.21 5.69
CA GLU A 164 -10.28 -18.16 6.67
C GLU A 164 -11.81 -18.18 6.55
N ASN A 165 -12.35 -19.26 5.95
CA ASN A 165 -13.76 -19.63 5.98
C ASN A 165 -14.48 -19.08 7.23
N LYS A 166 -15.29 -18.01 7.10
CA LYS A 166 -16.11 -17.56 8.22
C LYS A 166 -17.32 -16.70 7.88
N ASP A 167 -18.35 -16.99 8.68
CA ASP A 167 -19.56 -16.22 8.91
C ASP A 167 -19.33 -14.71 8.99
N LYS A 168 -20.07 -13.97 8.16
CA LYS A 168 -20.07 -12.50 8.11
C LYS A 168 -20.32 -11.82 9.47
N THR A 169 -20.93 -12.53 10.43
CA THR A 169 -21.24 -12.02 11.78
C THR A 169 -20.02 -11.84 12.69
N LYS A 170 -18.90 -12.55 12.47
CA LYS A 170 -17.69 -12.41 13.30
C LYS A 170 -16.73 -11.30 12.85
N SER A 171 -16.77 -10.88 11.58
CA SER A 171 -15.88 -9.81 11.07
C SER A 171 -16.29 -8.42 11.60
N SER A 172 -17.58 -8.20 11.88
CA SER A 172 -18.07 -6.92 12.44
C SER A 172 -17.61 -6.63 13.88
N GLN A 173 -17.06 -7.61 14.60
CA GLN A 173 -16.65 -7.44 16.00
C GLN A 173 -15.23 -6.89 16.15
N TYR A 174 -14.37 -7.05 15.14
CA TYR A 174 -12.97 -6.65 15.20
C TYR A 174 -12.72 -5.37 14.42
N ASN A 175 -11.77 -4.58 14.91
CA ASN A 175 -11.19 -3.47 14.20
C ASN A 175 -9.81 -3.88 13.69
N TYR A 176 -9.47 -3.42 12.50
CA TYR A 176 -8.22 -3.74 11.82
C TYR A 176 -7.39 -2.48 11.68
N LEU A 177 -6.14 -2.58 12.12
CA LEU A 177 -5.21 -1.46 12.13
C LEU A 177 -4.86 -1.02 10.70
N LEU A 178 -4.69 -1.99 9.79
CA LEU A 178 -4.38 -1.77 8.38
C LEU A 178 -5.67 -1.76 7.57
N ARG A 179 -5.85 -0.71 6.76
CA ARG A 179 -6.99 -0.52 5.89
C ARG A 179 -6.65 -0.84 4.44
N ASP A 180 -7.40 -1.81 3.93
CA ASP A 180 -7.38 -2.39 2.59
C ASP A 180 -8.58 -1.92 1.76
N ASP A 181 -9.77 -1.87 2.37
CA ASP A 181 -11.01 -1.39 1.75
C ASP A 181 -11.38 0.00 2.29
N LEU A 182 -11.41 0.98 1.39
CA LEU A 182 -11.82 2.36 1.69
C LEU A 182 -13.26 2.47 2.20
N ARG A 183 -14.10 1.47 1.93
CA ARG A 183 -15.50 1.43 2.35
C ARG A 183 -15.69 0.78 3.71
N SER A 184 -14.67 0.15 4.26
CA SER A 184 -14.78 -0.55 5.54
C SER A 184 -14.59 0.42 6.71
N PRO A 185 -15.62 0.63 7.56
CA PRO A 185 -15.49 1.50 8.72
C PRO A 185 -14.62 0.89 9.84
N ASN A 186 -14.44 -0.43 9.82
CA ASN A 186 -13.71 -1.17 10.85
C ASN A 186 -12.20 -1.21 10.57
N GLN A 187 -11.74 -0.53 9.52
CA GLN A 187 -10.35 -0.47 9.13
C GLN A 187 -9.82 0.96 9.30
N LEU A 188 -8.71 1.10 10.02
CA LEU A 188 -8.35 2.38 10.64
C LEU A 188 -7.38 3.21 9.77
N ILE A 189 -6.16 2.71 9.55
CA ILE A 189 -5.10 3.48 8.86
C ILE A 189 -4.86 2.91 7.46
N SER A 190 -4.98 3.76 6.45
CA SER A 190 -4.75 3.42 5.03
C SER A 190 -3.34 2.91 4.79
N VAL A 191 -3.22 1.74 4.17
CA VAL A 191 -1.96 1.20 3.67
C VAL A 191 -2.22 0.57 2.31
N PRO A 192 -1.42 0.85 1.27
CA PRO A 192 -1.62 0.27 -0.05
C PRO A 192 -1.38 -1.24 0.01
N HIS A 193 -2.34 -2.01 -0.50
CA HIS A 193 -2.20 -3.46 -0.69
C HIS A 193 -1.75 -3.80 -2.11
N SER A 194 -1.98 -2.89 -3.05
CA SER A 194 -1.54 -2.95 -4.43
C SER A 194 -0.82 -1.67 -4.84
N PHE A 195 0.08 -1.77 -5.81
CA PHE A 195 0.65 -0.60 -6.48
C PHE A 195 -0.43 0.28 -7.13
N ARG A 196 -1.61 -0.28 -7.46
CA ARG A 196 -2.74 0.50 -7.96
C ARG A 196 -3.32 1.47 -6.93
N ASP A 197 -3.22 1.12 -5.65
CA ASP A 197 -3.75 1.95 -4.57
C ASP A 197 -2.82 3.14 -4.33
N ALA A 198 -1.52 2.97 -4.61
CA ALA A 198 -0.52 4.03 -4.55
C ALA A 198 -0.71 5.11 -5.64
N GLU A 199 -1.45 4.83 -6.72
CA GLU A 199 -1.65 5.75 -7.84
C GLU A 199 -2.88 6.67 -7.67
N ASN A 200 -3.85 6.33 -6.80
CA ASN A 200 -5.22 6.86 -6.91
C ASN A 200 -5.66 7.91 -5.88
N GLU A 201 -4.86 8.30 -4.90
CA GLU A 201 -5.33 9.23 -3.85
C GLU A 201 -4.50 10.51 -3.74
N LEU A 202 -4.93 11.56 -4.45
CA LEU A 202 -4.72 12.94 -4.01
C LEU A 202 -6.02 13.43 -3.37
N LYS A 203 -6.05 13.51 -2.04
CA LYS A 203 -7.16 14.15 -1.32
C LYS A 203 -6.98 15.66 -1.42
N PHE A 204 -7.78 16.30 -2.25
CA PHE A 204 -7.86 17.75 -2.28
C PHE A 204 -8.71 18.23 -1.11
N PHE A 205 -8.15 19.11 -0.28
CA PHE A 205 -8.89 19.84 0.73
C PHE A 205 -9.00 21.29 0.29
N TYR A 206 -10.22 21.84 0.34
CA TYR A 206 -10.46 23.25 0.07
C TYR A 206 -10.35 24.01 1.39
N GLU A 207 -9.29 24.79 1.55
CA GLU A 207 -9.19 25.75 2.65
C GLU A 207 -9.86 27.05 2.20
N LYS A 208 -10.97 27.40 2.85
CA LYS A 208 -11.69 28.64 2.54
C LYS A 208 -10.87 29.80 3.13
N MET A 209 -10.07 30.45 2.30
CA MET A 209 -9.43 31.72 2.67
C MET A 209 -10.51 32.79 2.73
N ASP A 210 -10.79 33.30 3.92
CA ASP A 210 -11.54 34.55 4.10
C ASP A 210 -10.63 35.70 3.66
N VAL A 211 -10.67 36.01 2.36
CA VAL A 211 -10.05 37.21 1.83
C VAL A 211 -11.00 38.37 2.15
N PRO A 212 -10.60 39.37 2.96
CA PRO A 212 -11.40 40.56 3.16
C PRO A 212 -11.54 41.28 1.81
N HIS A 213 -12.78 41.42 1.34
CA HIS A 213 -13.08 42.30 0.22
C HIS A 213 -12.94 43.74 0.72
N GLU A 214 -11.89 44.43 0.28
CA GLU A 214 -11.81 45.90 0.29
C GLU A 214 -12.80 46.50 -0.70
#